data_AF-A0A6N6S0I3-F1
#
_entry.id   AF-A0A6N6S0I3-F1
#
_cell.length_a   1.000
_cell.length_b   1.000
_cell.length_c   1.000
_cell.angle_alpha   90.00
_cell.angle_beta   90.00
_cell.angle_gamma   90.00
#
_symmetry.space_group_name_H-M   'P 1'
#
loop_
_entity.id
_entity.type
_entity.pdbx_description
1 polymer ?
#
loop_
_entity_poly.entity_id
_entity_poly.type
_entity_poly.pdbx_seq_one_letter_code
_entity_poly.pdbx_strand_id
1 'polypeptide(L)'
;RGVLCNTLVCLGIWLCYSGRSNLDKMLALLWPISCLIACGFEHCVVNMWLIPMALVLKGNSSVVAAAEKVIEGKLDISNLTFFKGFLIDNMIPVVLGNLFGGVVLIAGVYWYIYLRPSKKAL
;
A
#
# COMPACT_ATOMS: atom_id res chain seq x y z
N ARG A 1 -7.51 -2.38 4.37
CA ARG A 1 -6.61 -2.40 3.17
C ARG A 1 -5.22 -1.83 3.49
N GLY A 2 -5.11 -0.66 4.14
CA GLY A 2 -3.81 -0.06 4.46
C GLY A 2 -2.88 -0.88 5.40
N VAL A 3 -3.42 -1.62 6.37
CA VAL A 3 -2.58 -2.41 7.30
C VAL A 3 -1.73 -3.45 6.58
N LEU A 4 -2.37 -4.35 5.84
CA LEU A 4 -1.67 -5.42 5.10
C LEU A 4 -0.75 -4.86 4.02
N CYS A 5 -1.11 -3.71 3.43
CA CYS A 5 -0.25 -3.01 2.47
C CYS A 5 1.14 -2.74 3.04
N ASN A 6 1.21 -2.04 4.18
CA ASN A 6 2.51 -1.64 4.71
C ASN A 6 3.23 -2.80 5.41
N THR A 7 2.50 -3.80 5.93
CA THR A 7 3.13 -5.04 6.42
C THR A 7 3.90 -5.74 5.31
N LEU A 8 3.33 -5.86 4.10
CA LEU A 8 4.02 -6.47 2.95
C LEU A 8 5.18 -5.61 2.43
N VAL A 9 5.02 -4.28 2.41
CA VAL A 9 6.10 -3.36 2.03
C VAL A 9 7.28 -3.47 2.99
N CYS A 10 7.03 -3.43 4.30
CA CYS A 10 8.08 -3.58 5.30
C CYS A 10 8.77 -4.96 5.21
N LEU A 11 8.00 -6.03 4.96
CA LEU A 11 8.57 -7.36 4.72
C LEU A 11 9.46 -7.39 3.47
N GLY A 12 9.02 -6.78 2.36
CA GLY A 12 9.81 -6.68 1.13
C GLY A 12 11.14 -5.96 1.34
N ILE A 13 11.12 -4.83 2.06
CA ILE A 13 12.35 -4.11 2.43
C ILE A 13 13.24 -4.95 3.35
N TRP A 14 12.67 -5.69 4.30
CA TRP A 14 13.44 -6.60 5.14
C TRP A 14 14.14 -7.69 4.32
N LEU A 15 13.48 -8.28 3.33
CA LEU A 15 14.08 -9.25 2.41
C LEU A 15 15.23 -8.62 1.61
N CYS A 16 15.10 -7.36 1.17
CA CYS A 16 16.19 -6.63 0.51
C CYS A 16 17.44 -6.46 1.39
N TYR A 17 17.27 -6.28 2.71
CA TYR A 17 18.40 -6.21 3.64
C TYR A 17 19.17 -7.53 3.74
N SER A 18 18.54 -8.67 3.42
CA SER A 18 19.22 -9.98 3.37
C SER A 18 19.95 -10.26 2.04
N GLY A 19 19.65 -9.48 0.99
CA GLY A 19 20.23 -9.64 -0.34
C GLY A 19 21.65 -9.06 -0.44
N ARG A 20 22.54 -9.76 -1.15
CA ARG A 20 23.94 -9.37 -1.34
C ARG A 20 24.21 -8.75 -2.70
N SER A 21 23.33 -8.98 -3.67
CA SER A 21 23.40 -8.42 -5.02
C SER A 21 22.21 -7.50 -5.32
N ASN A 22 22.32 -6.68 -6.38
CA ASN A 22 21.19 -5.88 -6.86
C ASN A 22 20.05 -6.77 -7.37
N LEU A 23 20.39 -7.92 -7.99
CA LEU A 23 19.40 -8.88 -8.47
C LEU A 23 18.57 -9.46 -7.32
N ASP A 24 19.22 -9.81 -6.21
CA ASP A 24 18.54 -10.35 -5.02
C ASP A 24 17.47 -9.37 -4.51
N LYS A 25 17.81 -8.08 -4.45
CA LYS A 25 16.91 -7.01 -3.99
C LYS A 25 15.75 -6.78 -4.95
N MET A 26 16.00 -6.84 -6.26
CA MET A 26 14.94 -6.74 -7.27
C MET A 26 13.94 -7.90 -7.15
N LEU A 27 14.44 -9.14 -7.05
CA LEU A 27 13.60 -10.33 -6.92
C LEU A 27 12.87 -10.38 -5.58
N ALA A 28 13.50 -9.90 -4.50
CA ALA A 28 12.88 -9.80 -3.18
C ALA A 28 11.65 -8.87 -3.16
N LEU A 29 11.66 -7.81 -3.97
CA LEU A 29 10.53 -6.87 -4.08
C LEU A 29 9.46 -7.30 -5.08
N LEU A 30 9.82 -8.11 -6.09
CA LEU A 30 8.92 -8.49 -7.18
C LEU A 30 7.60 -9.10 -6.65
N TRP A 31 7.70 -10.10 -5.78
CA TRP A 31 6.53 -10.83 -5.30
C TRP A 31 5.68 -10.05 -4.28
N PRO A 32 6.26 -9.41 -3.24
CA PRO A 32 5.48 -8.60 -2.31
C PRO A 32 4.75 -7.44 -3.00
N ILE A 33 5.39 -6.75 -3.94
CA ILE A 33 4.77 -5.62 -4.64
C ILE A 33 3.66 -6.12 -5.59
N SER A 34 3.90 -7.22 -6.32
CA SER A 34 2.88 -7.78 -7.22
C SER A 34 1.63 -8.21 -6.45
N CYS A 35 1.80 -8.82 -5.28
CA CYS A 35 0.69 -9.20 -4.41
C CYS A 35 -0.10 -7.98 -3.91
N LEU A 36 0.59 -6.91 -3.51
CA LEU A 36 -0.04 -5.67 -3.04
C LEU A 36 -0.98 -5.07 -4.11
N ILE A 37 -0.52 -5.03 -5.35
CA ILE A 37 -1.30 -4.54 -6.50
C ILE A 37 -2.45 -5.49 -6.81
N ALA A 38 -2.19 -6.79 -6.91
CA ALA A 38 -3.19 -7.80 -7.24
C ALA A 38 -4.34 -7.86 -6.22
N CYS A 39 -4.03 -7.69 -4.94
CA CYS A 39 -5.03 -7.67 -3.86
C CYS A 39 -5.73 -6.31 -3.68
N GLY A 40 -5.32 -5.27 -4.43
CA GLY A 40 -5.88 -3.92 -4.30
C GLY A 40 -5.67 -3.30 -2.92
N PHE A 41 -4.50 -3.55 -2.32
CA PHE A 41 -4.13 -2.92 -1.06
C PHE A 41 -3.72 -1.46 -1.27
N GLU A 42 -3.95 -0.63 -0.26
CA GLU A 42 -3.80 0.82 -0.38
C GLU A 42 -2.54 1.30 0.33
N HIS A 43 -1.67 1.94 -0.45
CA HIS A 43 -0.46 2.57 0.04
C HIS A 43 -0.63 4.09 0.00
N CYS A 44 -0.43 4.76 1.14
CA CYS A 44 -0.69 6.19 1.26
C CYS A 44 0.09 7.00 0.22
N VAL A 45 1.39 6.72 0.05
CA VAL A 45 2.23 7.47 -0.91
C VAL A 45 1.79 7.23 -2.36
N VAL A 46 1.27 6.05 -2.68
CA VAL A 46 0.77 5.78 -4.04
C VAL A 46 -0.54 6.54 -4.27
N ASN A 47 -1.41 6.57 -3.26
CA ASN A 47 -2.69 7.28 -3.32
C ASN A 47 -2.51 8.81 -3.34
N MET A 48 -1.42 9.34 -2.76
CA MET A 48 -1.01 10.74 -2.90
C MET A 48 -0.67 11.14 -4.35
N TRP A 49 -0.38 10.17 -5.23
CA TRP A 49 -0.16 10.43 -6.65
C TRP A 49 -1.39 10.08 -7.50
N LEU A 50 -1.97 8.90 -7.30
CA LEU A 50 -3.11 8.42 -8.10
C LEU A 50 -4.35 9.31 -7.99
N ILE A 51 -4.74 9.69 -6.76
CA ILE A 51 -6.00 10.42 -6.55
C ILE A 51 -5.89 11.88 -7.00
N PRO A 52 -4.80 12.62 -6.70
CA PRO A 52 -4.61 13.96 -7.26
C PRO A 52 -4.51 13.97 -8.78
N MET A 53 -3.85 12.98 -9.39
CA MET A 53 -3.86 12.84 -10.85
C MET A 53 -5.28 12.70 -11.39
N ALA A 54 -6.10 11.84 -10.79
CA ALA A 54 -7.49 11.66 -11.20
C ALA A 54 -8.30 12.96 -11.01
N LEU A 55 -8.07 13.72 -9.94
CA LEU A 55 -8.72 15.02 -9.70
C LEU A 55 -8.40 16.04 -10.79
N VAL A 56 -7.14 16.12 -11.24
CA VAL A 56 -6.73 17.01 -12.33
C VAL A 56 -7.35 16.59 -13.66
N LEU A 57 -7.43 15.29 -13.93
CA LEU A 57 -7.92 14.77 -15.20
C LEU A 57 -9.44 14.64 -15.31
N LYS A 58 -10.18 14.73 -14.19
CA LYS A 58 -11.65 14.63 -14.14
C LYS A 58 -12.38 15.59 -15.10
N GLY A 59 -11.76 16.75 -15.42
CA GLY A 59 -12.32 17.74 -16.34
C GLY A 59 -12.05 17.49 -17.83
N ASN A 60 -11.22 16.49 -18.18
CA ASN A 60 -10.85 16.20 -19.57
C ASN A 60 -11.74 15.11 -20.17
N SER A 61 -12.61 15.49 -21.09
CA SER A 61 -13.59 14.61 -21.75
C SER A 61 -12.95 13.46 -22.53
N SER A 62 -11.76 13.64 -23.10
CA SER A 62 -11.04 12.56 -23.79
C SER A 62 -10.55 11.48 -22.83
N VAL A 63 -10.11 11.87 -21.63
CA VAL A 63 -9.64 10.92 -20.60
C VAL A 63 -10.81 10.20 -19.96
N VAL A 64 -11.91 10.90 -19.66
CA VAL A 64 -13.13 10.28 -19.13
C VAL A 64 -13.70 9.26 -20.11
N ALA A 65 -13.78 9.60 -21.40
CA ALA A 65 -14.24 8.67 -22.44
C ALA A 65 -13.31 7.45 -22.60
N ALA A 66 -11.99 7.61 -22.40
CA ALA A 66 -11.06 6.49 -22.40
C ALA A 66 -11.24 5.60 -21.16
N ALA A 67 -11.46 6.20 -19.99
CA ALA A 67 -11.68 5.46 -18.74
C ALA A 67 -12.99 4.64 -18.76
N GLU A 68 -14.07 5.20 -19.30
CA GLU A 68 -15.35 4.49 -19.46
C GLU A 68 -15.24 3.25 -20.36
N LYS A 69 -14.38 3.29 -21.39
CA LYS A 69 -14.10 2.13 -22.23
C LYS A 69 -13.37 1.01 -21.50
N VAL A 70 -12.48 1.36 -20.56
CA VAL A 70 -11.72 0.38 -19.76
C VAL A 70 -12.61 -0.27 -18.69
N ILE A 71 -13.55 0.49 -18.13
CA ILE A 71 -14.40 0.03 -17.03
C ILE A 71 -15.70 -0.64 -17.54
N GLU A 72 -15.94 -0.63 -18.86
CA GLU A 72 -17.15 -1.16 -19.51
C GLU A 72 -18.44 -0.67 -18.82
N GLY A 73 -18.46 0.60 -18.41
CA GLY A 73 -19.53 1.15 -17.59
C GLY A 73 -19.43 2.66 -17.40
N LYS A 74 -20.49 3.23 -16.82
CA LYS A 74 -20.56 4.68 -16.53
C LYS A 74 -19.67 5.01 -15.35
N LEU A 75 -18.78 5.99 -15.53
CA LEU A 75 -17.86 6.43 -14.49
C LEU A 75 -18.60 7.27 -13.45
N ASP A 76 -18.69 6.79 -12.20
CA ASP A 76 -19.18 7.63 -11.10
C ASP A 76 -18.02 8.41 -10.45
N ILE A 77 -17.88 9.66 -10.86
CA ILE A 77 -16.87 10.60 -10.38
C ILE A 77 -17.38 11.51 -9.26
N SER A 78 -18.58 11.26 -8.72
CA SER A 78 -19.21 12.12 -7.71
C SER A 78 -18.37 12.21 -6.42
N ASN A 79 -17.76 11.10 -6.02
CA ASN A 79 -16.93 11.03 -4.82
C ASN A 79 -15.48 11.52 -5.03
N LEU A 80 -15.07 11.76 -6.28
CA LEU A 80 -13.73 12.24 -6.59
C LEU A 80 -13.64 13.76 -6.29
N THR A 81 -13.40 14.04 -5.01
CA THR A 81 -13.27 15.37 -4.43
C THR A 81 -12.02 15.45 -3.57
N PHE A 82 -11.40 16.63 -3.48
CA PHE A 82 -10.15 16.80 -2.74
C PHE A 82 -10.33 16.63 -1.23
N PHE A 83 -11.30 17.31 -0.63
CA PHE A 83 -11.46 17.28 0.83
C PHE A 83 -12.11 15.99 1.32
N LYS A 84 -13.34 15.71 0.89
CA LYS A 84 -14.07 14.55 1.40
C LYS A 84 -13.49 13.23 0.87
N GLY A 85 -13.43 13.08 -0.46
CA GLY A 85 -13.02 11.82 -1.08
C GLY A 85 -11.54 11.50 -0.86
N PHE A 86 -10.65 12.43 -1.16
CA PHE A 86 -9.21 12.19 -1.04
C PHE A 86 -8.73 12.23 0.40
N LEU A 87 -8.95 13.33 1.15
CA LEU A 87 -8.38 13.46 2.49
C LEU A 87 -9.09 12.59 3.54
N ILE A 88 -10.42 12.68 3.64
CA ILE A 88 -11.17 12.03 4.71
C ILE A 88 -11.41 10.55 4.41
N ASP A 89 -11.96 10.24 3.25
CA ASP A 89 -12.41 8.89 2.92
C ASP A 89 -11.24 7.95 2.52
N ASN A 90 -10.09 8.51 2.13
CA ASN A 90 -8.91 7.73 1.72
C ASN A 90 -7.65 8.00 2.56
N MET A 91 -7.14 9.23 2.58
CA MET A 91 -5.80 9.51 3.11
C MET A 91 -5.67 9.19 4.59
N ILE A 92 -6.56 9.72 5.42
CA ILE A 92 -6.53 9.49 6.87
C ILE A 92 -6.59 7.99 7.22
N PRO A 93 -7.60 7.22 6.77
CA PRO A 93 -7.69 5.80 7.13
C PRO A 93 -6.54 4.97 6.55
N VAL A 94 -6.05 5.28 5.34
CA VAL A 94 -4.94 4.54 4.72
C VAL A 94 -3.62 4.84 5.43
N VAL A 95 -3.34 6.09 5.79
CA VAL A 95 -2.14 6.46 6.57
C VAL A 95 -2.14 5.76 7.93
N LEU A 96 -3.25 5.80 8.66
CA LEU A 96 -3.38 5.10 9.95
C LEU A 96 -3.19 3.59 9.78
N GLY A 97 -3.80 3.02 8.74
CA GLY A 97 -3.62 1.61 8.41
C GLY A 97 -2.16 1.28 8.11
N ASN A 98 -1.49 2.04 7.25
CA ASN A 98 -0.08 1.82 6.92
C ASN A 98 0.81 1.95 8.16
N LEU A 99 0.61 2.99 8.99
CA LEU A 99 1.34 3.18 10.23
C LEU A 99 1.21 1.95 11.14
N PHE A 100 -0.02 1.51 11.39
CA PHE A 100 -0.30 0.34 12.23
C PHE A 100 0.35 -0.94 11.66
N GLY A 101 0.24 -1.17 10.34
CA GLY A 101 0.81 -2.35 9.68
C GLY A 101 2.33 -2.44 9.79
N GLY A 102 3.02 -1.30 9.73
CA GLY A 102 4.48 -1.24 9.91
C GLY A 102 4.88 -1.46 11.37
N VAL A 103 4.21 -0.78 12.31
CA VAL A 103 4.50 -0.89 13.75
C VAL A 103 4.29 -2.32 14.25
N VAL A 104 3.20 -2.98 13.88
CA VAL A 104 2.90 -4.35 14.33
C VAL A 104 3.94 -5.34 13.86
N LEU A 105 4.39 -5.26 12.60
CA LEU A 105 5.41 -6.16 12.08
C LEU A 105 6.74 -5.97 12.84
N ILE A 106 7.20 -4.72 12.97
CA ILE A 106 8.48 -4.42 13.62
C ILE A 106 8.42 -4.82 15.10
N ALA A 107 7.36 -4.42 15.82
CA ALA A 107 7.18 -4.76 17.22
C ALA A 107 7.11 -6.28 17.44
N GLY A 108 6.40 -7.01 16.58
CA GLY A 108 6.30 -8.47 16.66
C GLY A 108 7.65 -9.16 16.46
N VAL A 109 8.45 -8.72 15.49
CA VAL A 109 9.81 -9.26 15.25
C VAL A 109 10.74 -8.94 16.42
N TYR A 110 10.73 -7.70 16.92
CA TYR A 110 11.55 -7.31 18.07
C TYR A 110 11.21 -8.13 19.32
N TRP A 111 9.92 -8.30 19.60
CA TRP A 111 9.46 -9.12 20.72
C TRP A 111 9.93 -10.58 20.56
N TYR A 112 9.80 -11.15 19.36
CA TYR A 112 10.21 -12.52 19.09
C TYR A 112 11.72 -12.75 19.28
N ILE A 113 12.54 -11.78 18.90
CA ILE A 113 14.01 -11.88 18.99
C ILE A 113 14.49 -11.64 20.43
N TYR A 114 14.00 -10.59 21.11
CA TYR A 114 14.61 -10.12 22.36
C TYR A 114 13.83 -10.47 23.63
N LEU A 115 12.52 -10.66 23.55
CA LEU A 115 11.64 -10.78 24.73
C LEU A 115 10.94 -12.14 24.83
N ARG A 116 11.17 -13.05 23.88
CA ARG A 116 10.57 -14.39 23.91
C ARG A 116 11.10 -15.16 25.14
N PRO A 117 10.23 -15.56 26.09
CA PRO A 117 10.66 -16.36 27.23
C PRO A 117 11.22 -17.69 26.74
N SER A 118 12.50 -17.96 27.02
CA SER A 118 13.08 -19.28 26.84
C SER A 118 12.43 -20.23 27.84
N LYS A 119 11.77 -21.29 27.36
CA LYS A 119 11.39 -22.40 28.24
C LYS A 119 12.70 -22.99 28.77
N LYS A 120 13.01 -22.80 30.05
CA LYS A 120 14.08 -23.58 30.71
C LYS A 120 13.78 -25.05 30.41
N ALA A 121 14.74 -25.74 29.79
CA ALA A 121 14.68 -27.19 29.65
C ALA A 121 14.54 -27.76 31.07
N LEU A 122 13.46 -28.52 31.30
CA LEU A 122 13.22 -29.30 32.51
C LEU A 122 14.19 -30.48 32.55
#